data_AF-A0A315EHU9-F1
#
_entry.id   AF-A0A315EHU9-F1
#
_cell.length_a   1.000
_cell.length_b   1.000
_cell.length_c   1.000
_cell.angle_alpha   90.00
_cell.angle_beta   90.00
_cell.angle_gamma   90.00
#
_symmetry.space_group_name_H-M   'P 1'
#
loop_
_entity.id
_entity.type
_entity.pdbx_description
1 polymer ?
#
loop_
_entity_poly.entity_id
_entity_poly.type
_entity_poly.pdbx_seq_one_letter_code
_entity_poly.pdbx_strand_id
1 'polypeptide(L)'
;MMFSNSLDRIARFCSILGGLVMTALMLMTCYSLISRNLFDSALIGDFELTGVGAGAAIALFMPLCQLKHENIIVDFFTANRSEAFNYRLDRLGDVLMAIIFALLAWRCTAAAINAVDTMGASMLLGFPDWIVFTSMAIPFGITAIIAASQAAASFSPNDKAAS
;
A
#
# COMPACT_ATOMS: atom_id res chain seq x y z
N MET A 1 15.55 -14.96 -3.43
CA MET A 1 15.49 -14.61 -4.88
C MET A 1 16.03 -13.19 -5.16
N MET A 2 16.89 -13.01 -6.17
CA MET A 2 17.41 -11.71 -6.62
C MET A 2 16.35 -10.96 -7.46
N PHE A 3 15.49 -10.16 -6.83
CA PHE A 3 14.72 -9.16 -7.58
C PHE A 3 15.70 -8.21 -8.27
N SER A 4 15.35 -7.73 -9.47
CA SER A 4 16.15 -6.69 -10.14
C SER A 4 16.36 -5.54 -9.16
N ASN A 5 17.61 -5.07 -8.99
CA ASN A 5 17.97 -3.97 -8.06
C ASN A 5 17.06 -2.74 -8.22
N SER A 6 16.42 -2.59 -9.38
CA SER A 6 15.46 -1.52 -9.68
C SER A 6 14.15 -1.65 -8.89
N LEU A 7 13.54 -2.84 -8.80
CA LEU A 7 12.26 -3.05 -8.09
C LEU A 7 12.41 -2.83 -6.58
N ASP A 8 13.51 -3.33 -6.00
CA ASP A 8 13.82 -3.11 -4.58
C ASP A 8 14.03 -1.63 -4.26
N ARG A 9 14.76 -0.89 -5.12
CA ARG A 9 14.91 0.57 -4.96
C ARG A 9 13.58 1.31 -5.04
N ILE A 10 12.71 0.95 -5.98
CA ILE A 10 11.39 1.57 -6.13
C ILE A 10 10.54 1.30 -4.87
N ALA A 11 10.49 0.06 -4.40
CA ALA A 11 9.73 -0.31 -3.21
C ALA A 11 10.23 0.41 -1.95
N ARG A 12 11.56 0.48 -1.76
CA ARG A 12 12.17 1.24 -0.66
C ARG A 12 11.87 2.73 -0.74
N PHE A 13 11.92 3.30 -1.94
CA PHE A 13 11.59 4.70 -2.15
C PHE A 13 10.13 4.99 -1.81
N CYS A 14 9.20 4.13 -2.24
CA CYS A 14 7.78 4.21 -1.87
C CYS A 14 7.61 4.15 -0.34
N SER A 15 8.30 3.24 0.35
CA SER A 15 8.23 3.14 1.81
C SER A 15 8.79 4.37 2.53
N ILE A 16 9.86 5.00 2.02
CA ILE A 16 10.39 6.25 2.60
C ILE A 16 9.37 7.38 2.44
N LEU A 17 8.74 7.50 1.26
CA LEU A 17 7.67 8.46 1.03
C LEU A 17 6.47 8.20 1.96
N GLY A 18 6.05 6.95 2.13
CA GLY A 18 4.98 6.57 3.05
C GLY A 18 5.30 6.94 4.50
N GLY A 19 6.54 6.71 4.94
CA GLY A 19 7.03 7.11 6.27
C GLY A 19 7.03 8.63 6.49
N LEU A 20 7.40 9.39 5.45
CA LEU A 20 7.36 10.85 5.48
C LEU A 20 5.91 11.36 5.59
N VAL A 21 4.98 10.78 4.82
CA VAL A 21 3.55 11.10 4.91
C VAL A 21 3.00 10.80 6.30
N MET A 22 3.30 9.62 6.88
CA MET A 22 2.86 9.28 8.25
C MET A 22 3.41 10.23 9.30
N THR A 23 4.67 10.66 9.15
CA THR A 23 5.28 11.62 10.07
C THR A 23 4.62 13.00 9.95
N ALA A 24 4.31 13.44 8.73
CA ALA A 24 3.57 14.68 8.50
C ALA A 24 2.17 14.65 9.12
N LEU A 25 1.44 13.53 8.99
CA LEU A 25 0.14 13.32 9.63
C LEU A 25 0.24 13.31 11.16
N MET A 26 1.28 12.68 11.70
CA MET A 26 1.54 12.72 13.15
C MET A 26 1.78 14.15 13.64
N LEU A 27 2.59 14.94 12.94
CA LEU A 27 2.83 16.34 13.30
C LEU A 27 1.56 17.19 13.19
N MET A 28 0.76 16.98 12.14
CA MET A 28 -0.52 17.64 11.96
C MET A 28 -1.50 17.33 13.10
N THR A 29 -1.63 16.05 13.46
CA THR A 29 -2.52 15.63 14.56
C THR A 29 -2.05 16.17 15.90
N CYS A 30 -0.74 16.15 16.18
CA CYS A 30 -0.17 16.81 17.36
C CYS A 30 -0.47 18.32 17.37
N TYR A 31 -0.33 19.00 16.23
CA TYR A 31 -0.64 20.42 16.11
C TYR A 31 -2.12 20.71 16.36
N SER A 32 -3.04 19.94 15.76
CA SER A 32 -4.50 20.07 15.98
C SER A 32 -4.85 19.83 17.46
N LEU A 33 -4.17 18.88 18.12
CA LEU A 33 -4.37 18.62 19.54
C LEU A 33 -3.92 19.81 20.40
N ILE A 34 -2.76 20.39 20.12
CA ILE A 34 -2.23 21.55 20.86
C ILE A 34 -3.11 22.78 20.62
N SER A 35 -3.48 23.06 19.36
CA SER A 35 -4.29 24.23 19.00
C SER A 35 -5.67 24.18 19.64
N ARG A 36 -6.29 23.00 19.67
CA ARG A 36 -7.59 22.79 20.32
C ARG A 36 -7.53 22.98 21.83
N ASN A 37 -6.46 22.53 22.48
CA ASN A 37 -6.34 22.63 23.94
C ASN A 37 -5.91 24.02 24.43
N LEU A 38 -5.19 24.80 23.62
CA LEU A 38 -4.66 26.11 24.05
C LEU A 38 -5.44 27.31 23.47
N PHE A 39 -5.99 27.18 22.27
CA PHE A 39 -6.55 28.31 21.52
C PHE A 39 -8.01 28.09 21.10
N ASP A 40 -8.65 27.01 21.60
CA ASP A 40 -10.05 26.60 21.30
C ASP A 40 -10.39 26.60 19.79
N SER A 41 -9.36 26.43 18.95
CA SER A 41 -9.45 26.46 17.50
C SER A 41 -8.85 25.18 16.94
N ALA A 42 -9.73 24.26 16.54
CA ALA A 42 -9.35 23.05 15.84
C ALA A 42 -9.08 23.35 14.36
N LEU A 43 -8.17 22.57 13.76
CA LEU A 43 -7.89 22.69 12.34
C LEU A 43 -9.05 22.09 11.53
N ILE A 44 -9.80 22.93 10.82
CA ILE A 44 -10.95 22.50 10.02
C ILE A 44 -10.46 21.60 8.88
N GLY A 45 -11.06 20.41 8.76
CA GLY A 45 -10.72 19.43 7.71
C GLY A 45 -9.52 18.53 8.05
N ASP A 46 -9.08 18.49 9.31
CA ASP A 46 -8.04 17.56 9.77
C ASP A 46 -8.40 16.08 9.56
N PHE A 47 -9.68 15.74 9.74
CA PHE A 47 -10.22 14.41 9.49
C PHE A 47 -10.10 13.98 8.02
N GLU A 48 -10.41 14.87 7.08
CA GLU A 48 -10.34 14.57 5.64
C GLU A 48 -8.88 14.34 5.22
N LEU A 49 -7.97 15.24 5.63
CA LEU A 49 -6.56 15.12 5.28
C LEU A 49 -5.90 13.90 5.93
N THR A 50 -6.30 13.56 7.15
CA THR A 50 -5.83 12.34 7.84
C THR A 50 -6.32 11.09 7.13
N GLY A 51 -7.58 11.03 6.70
CA GLY A 51 -8.11 9.89 5.94
C GLY A 51 -7.41 9.69 4.60
N VAL A 52 -7.27 10.78 3.83
CA VAL A 52 -6.55 10.80 2.54
C VAL A 52 -5.08 10.41 2.72
N GLY A 53 -4.40 11.04 3.67
CA GLY A 53 -2.99 10.80 3.92
C GLY A 53 -2.72 9.38 4.41
N ALA A 54 -3.58 8.82 5.27
CA ALA A 54 -3.47 7.44 5.72
C ALA A 54 -3.67 6.45 4.57
N GLY A 55 -4.64 6.68 3.69
CA GLY A 55 -4.84 5.87 2.49
C GLY A 55 -3.61 5.87 1.56
N ALA A 56 -3.05 7.06 1.30
CA ALA A 56 -1.83 7.20 0.52
C ALA A 56 -0.61 6.52 1.18
N ALA A 57 -0.47 6.66 2.51
CA ALA A 57 0.61 6.03 3.26
C ALA A 57 0.53 4.49 3.20
N ILE A 58 -0.65 3.91 3.42
CA ILE A 58 -0.87 2.46 3.31
C ILE A 58 -0.49 1.99 1.91
N ALA A 59 -0.99 2.67 0.86
CA ALA A 59 -0.66 2.33 -0.52
C ALA A 59 0.86 2.35 -0.75
N LEU A 60 1.57 3.36 -0.25
CA LEU A 60 3.02 3.50 -0.38
C LEU A 60 3.84 2.42 0.35
N PHE A 61 3.30 1.82 1.42
CA PHE A 61 3.98 0.71 2.12
C PHE A 61 3.76 -0.65 1.45
N MET A 62 2.63 -0.85 0.76
CA MET A 62 2.28 -2.14 0.15
C MET A 62 3.36 -2.73 -0.78
N PRO A 63 4.07 -1.97 -1.64
CA PRO A 63 5.14 -2.50 -2.47
C PRO A 63 6.25 -3.19 -1.68
N LEU A 64 6.66 -2.57 -0.56
CA LEU A 64 7.73 -3.12 0.28
C LEU A 64 7.24 -4.33 1.07
N CYS A 65 6.02 -4.29 1.59
CA CYS A 65 5.40 -5.43 2.29
C CYS A 65 5.32 -6.66 1.39
N GLN A 66 4.87 -6.49 0.14
CA GLN A 66 4.80 -7.59 -0.82
C GLN A 66 6.20 -8.10 -1.18
N LEU A 67 7.16 -7.21 -1.43
CA LEU A 67 8.53 -7.61 -1.80
C LEU A 67 9.18 -8.50 -0.74
N LYS A 68 8.96 -8.19 0.54
CA LYS A 68 9.54 -8.93 1.67
C LYS A 68 8.70 -10.13 2.13
N HIS A 69 7.54 -10.38 1.53
CA HIS A 69 6.57 -11.39 2.00
C HIS A 69 6.16 -11.18 3.48
N GLU A 70 6.09 -9.93 3.94
CA GLU A 70 5.71 -9.57 5.32
C GLU A 70 4.18 -9.49 5.49
N ASN A 71 3.40 -10.12 4.59
CA ASN A 71 1.95 -10.23 4.74
C ASN A 71 1.63 -11.22 5.87
N ILE A 72 0.51 -11.02 6.56
CA ILE A 72 0.07 -11.93 7.63
C ILE A 72 -0.32 -13.28 7.00
N ILE A 73 0.41 -14.34 7.36
CA ILE A 73 0.14 -15.72 6.93
C ILE A 73 -0.45 -16.51 8.09
N VAL A 74 -1.47 -17.33 7.82
CA VAL A 74 -2.08 -18.22 8.81
C VAL A 74 -1.50 -19.62 8.66
N ASP A 75 -0.46 -19.92 9.44
CA ASP A 75 0.25 -21.21 9.36
C ASP A 75 -0.44 -22.37 10.09
N PHE A 76 -1.57 -22.11 10.77
CA PHE A 76 -2.27 -23.11 11.58
C PHE A 76 -2.73 -24.33 10.78
N PHE A 77 -3.07 -24.14 9.49
CA PHE A 77 -3.54 -25.22 8.61
C PHE A 77 -2.40 -25.90 7.81
N THR A 78 -1.23 -25.29 7.75
CA THR A 78 -0.08 -25.69 6.90
C THR A 78 1.10 -26.25 7.70
N ALA A 79 1.08 -26.15 9.03
CA ALA A 79 2.14 -26.63 9.92
C ALA A 79 2.46 -28.14 9.80
N ASN A 80 1.53 -28.97 9.32
CA ASN A 80 1.69 -30.43 9.23
C ASN A 80 1.60 -30.97 7.78
N ARG A 81 1.81 -30.12 6.77
CA ARG A 81 1.74 -30.47 5.35
C ARG A 81 3.12 -30.49 4.70
N SER A 82 3.23 -31.18 3.56
CA SER A 82 4.49 -31.28 2.81
C SER A 82 4.90 -29.95 2.20
N GLU A 83 6.20 -29.74 2.04
CA GLU A 83 6.77 -28.46 1.58
C GLU A 83 6.29 -28.05 0.18
N ALA A 84 6.06 -29.04 -0.69
CA ALA A 84 5.50 -28.81 -2.02
C ALA A 84 4.05 -28.30 -1.98
N PHE A 85 3.26 -28.69 -0.96
CA PHE A 85 1.91 -28.19 -0.80
C PHE A 85 1.91 -26.73 -0.32
N ASN A 86 2.74 -26.42 0.68
CA ASN A 86 2.87 -25.05 1.19
C ASN A 86 3.35 -24.09 0.09
N TYR A 87 4.35 -24.50 -0.70
CA TYR A 87 4.82 -23.69 -1.83
C TYR A 87 3.74 -23.42 -2.89
N ARG A 88 2.87 -24.41 -3.17
CA ARG A 88 1.73 -24.19 -4.10
C ARG A 88 0.70 -23.24 -3.52
N LEU A 89 0.50 -23.26 -2.20
CA LEU A 89 -0.42 -22.37 -1.51
C LEU A 89 0.14 -20.93 -1.49
N ASP A 90 1.42 -20.76 -1.21
CA ASP A 90 2.11 -19.46 -1.25
C ASP A 90 2.01 -18.84 -2.65
N ARG A 91 2.28 -19.63 -3.69
CA ARG A 91 2.15 -19.17 -5.08
C ARG A 91 0.72 -18.79 -5.44
N LEU A 92 -0.27 -19.51 -4.93
CA LEU A 92 -1.68 -19.14 -5.10
C LEU A 92 -1.98 -17.82 -4.38
N GLY A 93 -1.40 -17.60 -3.20
CA GLY A 93 -1.44 -16.33 -2.50
C GLY A 93 -0.86 -15.18 -3.31
N ASP A 94 0.32 -15.35 -3.91
CA ASP A 94 0.96 -14.33 -4.74
C ASP A 94 0.14 -14.00 -6.00
N VAL A 95 -0.46 -15.01 -6.65
CA VAL A 95 -1.36 -14.80 -7.79
C VAL A 95 -2.60 -14.01 -7.37
N LEU A 96 -3.21 -14.36 -6.23
CA LEU A 96 -4.37 -13.64 -5.72
C LEU A 96 -4.03 -12.20 -5.36
N MET A 97 -2.88 -11.96 -4.72
CA MET A 97 -2.40 -10.61 -4.43
C MET A 97 -2.18 -9.81 -5.71
N ALA A 98 -1.56 -10.41 -6.73
CA ALA A 98 -1.36 -9.75 -8.03
C ALA A 98 -2.69 -9.32 -8.67
N ILE A 99 -3.69 -10.20 -8.66
CA ILE A 99 -5.03 -9.91 -9.21
C ILE A 99 -5.72 -8.80 -8.41
N ILE A 100 -5.74 -8.90 -7.08
CA ILE A 100 -6.42 -7.93 -6.21
C ILE A 100 -5.78 -6.54 -6.38
N PHE A 101 -4.46 -6.44 -6.31
CA PHE A 101 -3.77 -5.16 -6.45
C PHE A 101 -3.87 -4.58 -7.87
N ALA A 102 -3.93 -5.42 -8.90
CA ALA A 102 -4.21 -4.96 -10.27
C ALA A 102 -5.63 -4.39 -10.40
N LEU A 103 -6.63 -5.06 -9.80
CA LEU A 103 -8.02 -4.57 -9.78
C LEU A 103 -8.15 -3.27 -8.98
N LEU A 104 -7.47 -3.16 -7.84
CA LEU A 104 -7.42 -1.93 -7.05
C LEU A 104 -6.78 -0.78 -7.83
N ALA A 105 -5.63 -1.02 -8.47
CA ALA A 105 -4.96 -0.02 -9.29
C ALA A 105 -5.85 0.45 -10.45
N TRP A 106 -6.54 -0.48 -11.12
CA TRP A 106 -7.52 -0.16 -12.17
C TRP A 106 -8.69 0.67 -11.64
N ARG A 107 -9.29 0.26 -10.52
CA ARG A 107 -10.43 0.97 -9.92
C ARG A 107 -10.05 2.35 -9.40
N CYS A 108 -8.87 2.52 -8.79
CA CYS A 108 -8.35 3.81 -8.40
C CYS A 108 -8.10 4.72 -9.60
N THR A 109 -7.55 4.18 -10.70
CA THR A 109 -7.33 4.97 -11.93
C THR A 109 -8.66 5.41 -12.54
N ALA A 110 -9.66 4.51 -12.62
CA ALA A 110 -11.00 4.86 -13.08
C ALA A 110 -11.66 5.90 -12.17
N ALA A 111 -11.49 5.79 -10.84
CA ALA A 111 -11.99 6.78 -9.89
C ALA A 111 -11.31 8.15 -10.07
N ALA A 112 -10.00 8.17 -10.34
CA ALA A 112 -9.25 9.40 -10.61
C ALA A 112 -9.77 10.12 -11.86
N ILE A 113 -10.01 9.38 -12.96
CA ILE A 113 -10.55 9.95 -14.20
C ILE A 113 -11.93 10.56 -13.95
N ASN A 114 -12.84 9.80 -13.32
CA ASN A 114 -14.18 10.30 -12.99
C ASN A 114 -14.10 11.54 -12.10
N ALA A 115 -13.20 11.57 -11.12
CA ALA A 115 -13.03 12.72 -10.22
C ALA A 115 -12.56 13.99 -10.95
N VAL A 116 -11.74 13.86 -12.01
CA VAL A 116 -11.37 15.00 -12.86
C VAL A 116 -12.58 15.50 -13.65
N ASP A 117 -13.35 14.59 -14.24
CA ASP A 117 -14.51 14.93 -15.08
C ASP A 117 -15.63 15.60 -14.28
N THR A 118 -15.85 15.16 -13.03
CA THR A 118 -16.90 15.71 -12.15
C THR A 118 -16.43 16.90 -11.31
N MET A 119 -15.16 17.32 -11.44
CA MET A 119 -14.52 18.29 -10.53
C MET A 119 -14.72 17.91 -9.05
N GLY A 120 -14.53 16.63 -8.73
CA GLY A 120 -14.73 16.08 -7.38
C GLY A 120 -13.75 16.70 -6.38
N ALA A 121 -14.31 17.24 -5.29
CA ALA A 121 -13.57 17.87 -4.22
C ALA A 121 -14.16 17.48 -2.85
N SER A 122 -13.30 17.41 -1.84
CA SER A 122 -13.70 17.09 -0.47
C SER A 122 -14.68 18.15 0.07
N MET A 123 -15.60 17.71 0.94
CA MET A 123 -16.73 18.56 1.36
C MET A 123 -16.31 19.70 2.28
N LEU A 124 -15.28 19.50 3.12
CA LEU A 124 -14.83 20.51 4.08
C LEU A 124 -13.67 21.34 3.54
N LEU A 125 -12.64 20.69 2.99
CA LEU A 125 -11.42 21.38 2.54
C LEU A 125 -11.47 21.80 1.07
N GLY A 126 -12.40 21.27 0.28
CA GLY A 126 -12.38 21.41 -1.18
C GLY A 126 -11.18 20.73 -1.82
N PHE A 127 -10.59 19.72 -1.16
CA PHE A 127 -9.39 19.06 -1.65
C PHE A 127 -9.73 18.18 -2.86
N PRO A 128 -8.98 18.27 -3.97
CA PRO A 128 -9.31 17.54 -5.19
C PRO A 128 -9.11 16.02 -5.03
N ASP A 129 -10.17 15.27 -5.28
CA ASP A 129 -10.21 13.81 -5.06
C ASP A 129 -9.28 13.05 -6.01
N TRP A 130 -9.04 13.59 -7.22
CA TRP A 130 -8.19 12.93 -8.23
C TRP A 130 -6.74 12.75 -7.75
N ILE A 131 -6.22 13.66 -6.90
CA ILE A 131 -4.87 13.56 -6.35
C ILE A 131 -4.77 12.33 -5.44
N VAL A 132 -5.81 12.12 -4.62
CA VAL A 132 -5.90 10.98 -3.69
C VAL A 132 -5.87 9.67 -4.48
N PHE A 133 -6.78 9.53 -5.44
CA PHE A 133 -6.88 8.31 -6.22
C PHE A 133 -5.63 8.03 -7.07
N THR A 134 -5.01 9.06 -7.62
CA THR A 134 -3.76 8.92 -8.38
C THR A 134 -2.60 8.49 -7.47
N SER A 135 -2.49 9.10 -6.28
CA SER A 135 -1.45 8.76 -5.31
C SER A 135 -1.52 7.30 -4.82
N MET A 136 -2.73 6.72 -4.77
CA MET A 136 -2.95 5.33 -4.39
C MET A 136 -2.81 4.36 -5.56
N ALA A 137 -3.20 4.77 -6.78
CA ALA A 137 -3.13 3.93 -7.98
C ALA A 137 -1.69 3.54 -8.33
N ILE A 138 -0.73 4.46 -8.20
CA ILE A 138 0.67 4.24 -8.58
C ILE A 138 1.32 3.13 -7.72
N PRO A 139 1.31 3.21 -6.37
CA PRO A 139 1.86 2.16 -5.53
C PRO A 139 1.16 0.81 -5.69
N PHE A 140 -0.17 0.79 -5.83
CA PHE A 140 -0.90 -0.46 -6.06
C PHE A 140 -0.51 -1.14 -7.39
N GLY A 141 -0.27 -0.35 -8.44
CA GLY A 141 0.26 -0.87 -9.69
C GLY A 141 1.66 -1.49 -9.53
N ILE A 142 2.52 -0.84 -8.75
CA ILE A 142 3.85 -1.37 -8.43
C ILE A 142 3.74 -2.67 -7.63
N THR A 143 2.87 -2.73 -6.61
CA THR A 143 2.61 -3.94 -5.83
C THR A 143 2.11 -5.09 -6.70
N ALA A 144 1.21 -4.81 -7.66
CA ALA A 144 0.71 -5.82 -8.58
C ALA A 144 1.83 -6.40 -9.46
N ILE A 145 2.76 -5.57 -9.94
CA ILE A 145 3.93 -6.01 -10.71
C ILE A 145 4.86 -6.88 -9.85
N ILE A 146 5.11 -6.47 -8.60
CA ILE A 146 5.94 -7.23 -7.66
C ILE A 146 5.31 -8.60 -7.38
N ALA A 147 4.02 -8.64 -7.05
CA ALA A 147 3.29 -9.89 -6.81
C ALA A 147 3.24 -10.79 -8.06
N ALA A 148 3.04 -10.23 -9.25
CA ALA A 148 3.08 -11.00 -10.49
C ALA A 148 4.48 -11.60 -10.76
N SER A 149 5.55 -10.86 -10.44
CA SER A 149 6.92 -11.37 -10.56
C SER A 149 7.24 -12.49 -9.57
N GLN A 150 6.69 -12.42 -8.35
CA GLN A 150 6.77 -13.48 -7.34
C GLN A 150 5.99 -14.73 -7.78
N ALA A 151 4.76 -14.54 -8.27
CA ALA A 151 3.95 -15.62 -8.80
C ALA A 151 4.55 -16.32 -10.03
N ALA A 152 5.32 -15.60 -10.84
CA ALA A 152 6.03 -16.14 -12.01
C ALA A 152 7.35 -16.84 -11.66
N ALA A 153 7.93 -16.57 -10.48
CA ALA A 153 9.18 -17.18 -10.06
C ALA A 153 9.04 -18.70 -9.94
N SER A 154 10.08 -19.42 -10.38
CA SER A 154 10.12 -20.88 -10.33
C SER A 154 10.58 -21.38 -8.97
N PHE A 155 10.12 -22.58 -8.59
CA PHE A 155 10.45 -23.22 -7.31
C PHE A 155 11.96 -23.37 -7.16
N SER A 156 12.54 -22.66 -6.18
CA SER A 156 13.90 -22.90 -5.72
C SER A 156 13.82 -23.58 -4.34
N PRO A 157 14.29 -24.83 -4.19
CA PRO A 157 14.26 -25.56 -2.92
C PRO A 157 15.06 -24.90 -1.78
N ASN A 158 15.77 -23.80 -2.05
CA ASN A 158 16.72 -23.16 -1.14
C ASN A 158 16.14 -21.94 -0.37
N ASP A 159 14.90 -21.51 -0.64
CA ASP A 159 14.34 -20.27 -0.06
C ASP A 159 13.88 -20.41 1.41
N LYS A 160 13.93 -21.62 2.02
CA LYS A 160 13.59 -21.82 3.44
C LYS A 160 14.73 -21.66 4.44
N ALA A 161 15.98 -21.49 4.01
CA ALA A 161 17.10 -21.38 4.95
C ALA A 161 17.13 -20.04 5.74
N ALA A 162 16.18 -19.13 5.53
CA ALA A 162 16.19 -17.79 6.14
C ALA A 162 14.79 -17.28 6.56
N SER A 163 13.84 -18.18 6.82
CA SER A 163 12.56 -17.85 7.47
C SER A 163 12.58 -18.25 8.94
#